data_AF-A0A7Z9M6F7-F1
#
_entry.id   AF-A0A7Z9M6F7-F1
#
_cell.length_a   1.000
_cell.length_b   1.000
_cell.length_c   1.000
_cell.angle_alpha   90.00
_cell.angle_beta   90.00
_cell.angle_gamma   90.00
#
_symmetry.space_group_name_H-M   'P 1'
#
loop_
_entity.id
_entity.type
_entity.pdbx_description
1 polymer ?
#
loop_
_entity_poly.entity_id
_entity_poly.type
_entity_poly.pdbx_seq_one_letter_code
_entity_poly.pdbx_strand_id
1 'polypeptide(L)' 'MRLLIIGALGGQISGASQIATTRGAKVSQANDIEAGLAALRSGNGADVIMIDSK' A
#
# COMPACT_ATOMS: atom_id res chain seq x y z
N MET A 1 -11.89 3.35 -3.03
CA MET A 1 -10.51 3.43 -3.53
C MET A 1 -9.62 2.48 -2.74
N ARG A 2 -8.75 1.73 -3.40
CA ARG A 2 -7.79 0.78 -2.82
C ARG A 2 -6.38 1.33 -2.94
N LEU A 3 -5.70 1.43 -1.81
CA LEU A 3 -4.29 1.82 -1.73
C LEU A 3 -3.48 0.60 -1.30
N LEU A 4 -2.47 0.24 -2.10
CA LEU A 4 -1.47 -0.75 -1.72
C LEU A 4 -0.16 -0.03 -1.35
N ILE A 5 0.36 -0.32 -0.17
CA ILE A 5 1.68 0.14 0.28
C ILE A 5 2.65 -1.02 0.18
N ILE A 6 3.80 -0.82 -0.48
CA ILE A 6 4.87 -1.81 -0.59
C ILE A 6 6.10 -1.27 0.13
N GLY A 7 6.55 -1.98 1.16
CA GLY A 7 7.70 -1.61 1.98
C GLY A 7 7.36 -1.41 3.46
N ALA A 8 8.34 -0.93 4.22
CA ALA A 8 8.17 -0.67 5.65
C ALA A 8 7.30 0.57 5.89
N LEU A 9 6.36 0.49 6.84
CA LEU A 9 5.62 1.67 7.33
C LEU A 9 6.56 2.51 8.21
N GLY A 10 7.35 3.37 7.57
CA GLY A 10 8.24 4.31 8.23
C GLY A 10 7.97 5.75 7.78
N GLY A 11 8.24 6.71 8.66
CA GLY A 11 8.23 8.13 8.34
C GLY A 11 6.90 8.63 7.76
N GLN A 12 6.93 9.18 6.55
CA GLN A 12 5.78 9.83 5.91
C GLN A 12 4.73 8.83 5.39
N ILE A 13 5.10 7.56 5.17
CA ILE A 13 4.18 6.54 4.62
C ILE A 13 3.11 6.15 5.65
N SER A 14 3.46 6.10 6.94
CA SER A 14 2.48 5.83 8.01
C SER A 14 1.45 6.95 8.11
N GLY A 15 1.88 8.22 8.03
CA GLY A 15 1.00 9.38 7.99
C GLY A 15 0.08 9.38 6.77
N ALA A 16 0.62 9.10 5.58
CA ALA A 16 -0.17 8.98 4.35
C ALA A 16 -1.21 7.86 4.43
N SER A 17 -0.87 6.70 5.00
CA SER A 17 -1.78 5.58 5.25
C SER A 17 -2.95 6.00 6.16
N GLN A 18 -2.65 6.73 7.24
CA GLN A 18 -3.67 7.20 8.18
C GLN A 18 -4.62 8.22 7.52
N ILE A 19 -4.09 9.15 6.73
CA ILE A 19 -4.89 10.11 5.96
C ILE A 19 -5.77 9.38 4.94
N ALA A 20 -5.21 8.42 4.19
CA ALA A 20 -5.95 7.64 3.20
C ALA A 20 -7.09 6.86 3.84
N THR A 21 -6.83 6.19 4.97
CA THR A 21 -7.84 5.46 5.75
C THR A 21 -8.94 6.40 6.23
N THR A 22 -8.57 7.57 6.77
CA THR A 22 -9.52 8.60 7.23
C THR A 22 -10.42 9.10 6.09
N ARG A 23 -9.90 9.16 4.87
CA ARG A 23 -10.64 9.53 3.65
C ARG A 23 -11.43 8.37 3.04
N GLY A 24 -11.52 7.23 3.71
CA GLY A 24 -12.31 6.07 3.24
C GLY A 24 -11.60 5.19 2.21
N ALA A 25 -10.27 5.31 2.06
CA ALA A 25 -9.51 4.36 1.26
C ALA A 25 -9.37 3.03 2.01
N LYS A 26 -9.47 1.91 1.27
CA LYS A 26 -9.09 0.59 1.77
C LYS A 26 -7.58 0.46 1.61
N VAL A 27 -6.83 0.51 2.70
CA VAL A 27 -5.37 0.42 2.70
C VAL A 27 -4.95 -1.03 2.95
N SER A 28 -4.01 -1.51 2.14
CA SER A 28 -3.34 -2.80 2.29
C SER A 28 -1.83 -2.60 2.25
N GLN A 29 -1.07 -3.46 2.92
CA GLN A 29 0.38 -3.39 2.98
C GLN A 29 1.01 -4.72 2.57
N ALA A 30 2.09 -4.65 1.80
CA ALA A 30 3.02 -5.73 1.53
C ALA A 30 4.42 -5.34 2.02
N ASN A 31 5.16 -6.30 2.57
CA ASN A 31 6.47 -6.04 3.17
C ASN A 31 7.56 -5.79 2.12
N ASP A 32 7.41 -6.36 0.93
CA ASP A 32 8.36 -6.29 -0.17
C ASP A 32 7.66 -6.34 -1.54
N ILE A 33 8.44 -6.15 -2.60
CA ILE A 33 7.97 -6.10 -3.99
C ILE A 33 7.34 -7.44 -4.40
N GLU A 34 7.88 -8.58 -3.98
CA GLU A 34 7.37 -9.89 -4.35
C GLU A 34 5.98 -10.13 -3.76
N ALA A 35 5.79 -9.83 -2.48
CA ALA A 35 4.51 -9.89 -1.79
C ALA A 35 3.49 -8.92 -2.41
N GLY A 36 3.92 -7.71 -2.78
CA GLY A 36 3.06 -6.74 -3.45
C GLY A 36 2.58 -7.23 -4.81
N LEU A 37 3.50 -7.75 -5.62
CA LEU A 37 3.18 -8.33 -6.93
C LEU A 37 2.28 -9.58 -6.82
N ALA A 38 2.52 -10.44 -5.82
CA ALA A 38 1.67 -11.59 -5.54
C ALA A 38 0.24 -11.16 -5.21
N ALA A 39 0.07 -10.15 -4.35
CA ALA A 39 -1.25 -9.62 -3.98
C ALA A 39 -1.99 -9.01 -5.20
N LEU A 40 -1.29 -8.30 -6.08
CA LEU A 40 -1.89 -7.76 -7.30
C LEU A 40 -2.35 -8.89 -8.24
N ARG A 41 -1.49 -9.90 -8.45
CA ARG A 41 -1.78 -11.04 -9.33
C ARG A 41 -2.84 -11.99 -8.77
N SER A 42 -3.08 -12.00 -7.46
CA SER A 42 -4.18 -12.77 -6.84
C SER A 42 -5.54 -12.09 -6.96
N GLY A 43 -5.63 -10.96 -7.66
CA GLY A 43 -6.89 -10.25 -7.89
C GLY A 43 -7.26 -9.20 -6.83
N ASN A 44 -6.39 -8.94 -5.84
CA ASN A 44 -6.68 -7.90 -4.85
C ASN A 44 -6.75 -6.50 -5.48
N GLY A 45 -5.95 -6.28 -6.54
CA GLY A 45 -5.88 -5.04 -7.32
C GLY A 45 -5.58 -3.79 -6.48
N ALA A 46 -5.16 -2.71 -7.12
CA ALA A 46 -4.93 -1.44 -6.46
C ALA A 46 -5.28 -0.31 -7.41
N ASP A 47 -5.90 0.75 -6.89
CA ASP A 47 -6.17 1.96 -7.68
C ASP A 47 -4.96 2.91 -7.60
N VAL A 48 -4.26 2.89 -6.45
CA VAL A 48 -3.01 3.61 -6.20
C VAL A 48 -2.03 2.67 -5.48
N ILE A 49 -0.76 2.74 -5.85
CA ILE A 49 0.33 2.03 -5.16
C ILE A 49 1.34 3.06 -4.67
N MET A 50 1.70 2.98 -3.38
CA MET A 50 2.83 3.70 -2.79
C MET A 50 3.96 2.70 -2.52
N ILE A 51 5.15 2.97 -3.03
CA ILE A 51 6.30 2.07 -2.93
C ILE A 51 7.45 2.84 -2.29
N ASP A 52 7.99 2.29 -1.21
CA ASP A 52 9.28 2.73 -0.69
C ASP A 52 10.39 2.03 -1.48
N SER A 53 11.10 2.77 -2.33
CA SER A 53 12.29 2.30 -3.03
C SER A 53 13.50 2.97 -2.39
N LYS A 54 14.45 2.16 -1.91
CA LYS A 54 15.83 2.62 -1.81
C LYS A 54 16.41 2.91 -3.19
#